data_AF-A0A1F9PXB7-F1
#
_entry.id   AF-A0A1F9PXB7-F1
#
_cell.length_a   1.000
_cell.length_b   1.000
_cell.length_c   1.000
_cell.angle_alpha   90.00
_cell.angle_beta   90.00
_cell.angle_gamma   90.00
#
_symmetry.space_group_name_H-M   'P 1'
#
loop_
_entity.id
_entity.type
_entity.pdbx_description
1 polymer ?
#
loop_
_entity_poly.entity_id
_entity_poly.type
_entity_poly.pdbx_seq_one_letter_code
_entity_poly.pdbx_strand_id
1 'polypeptide(L)'
;MINTHEHEKKQFKRLFQQQGIDRFDSRLMVLEAFLKLEHHVTIKDLSEQLEDDKVHLEDEFVFSSMELLCRFGFATKIEFEDKETRYEHRHLGLHHDHMVCTKCGMILEFRDEAIEKQQLKVAEDYGFHMLQHKMEIYGICSNCLKDRSPLVPLHKAKKGEKLIVKELEAGKNMQLRISSMGLKIGDPIEIVSSGFGGQVVIANGENRMVLGKGMAEKVMVQFFDQATDRNQDKDTYYGDPPHETMALSQMKSGQEGIVRKVSGEGILRRRLLEMGINRGTAIYVEKYAPLKDPIEIVVKGYHMSLRVEEASNILVENVGFKNRKNE
;
A
#
# COMPACT_ATOMS: atom_id res chain seq x y z
N MET A 1 -23.73 6.71 7.31
CA MET A 1 -23.30 8.04 6.84
C MET A 1 -24.22 9.19 7.29
N ILE A 2 -25.54 9.03 7.46
CA ILE A 2 -26.48 10.13 7.82
C ILE A 2 -26.16 10.89 9.14
N ASN A 3 -25.44 10.27 10.10
CA ASN A 3 -25.27 10.85 11.44
C ASN A 3 -24.08 11.85 11.55
N THR A 4 -23.16 11.85 10.59
CA THR A 4 -21.91 12.64 10.66
C THR A 4 -22.15 14.12 10.35
N HIS A 5 -22.87 14.42 9.27
CA HIS A 5 -23.16 15.79 8.86
C HIS A 5 -24.05 16.54 9.86
N GLU A 6 -24.91 15.83 10.59
CA GLU A 6 -25.72 16.40 11.67
C GLU A 6 -24.86 16.88 12.86
N HIS A 7 -23.76 16.18 13.16
CA HIS A 7 -22.82 16.62 14.19
C HIS A 7 -22.10 17.90 13.75
N GLU A 8 -21.63 17.95 12.51
CA GLU A 8 -20.92 19.10 11.95
C GLU A 8 -21.81 20.34 11.88
N LYS A 9 -23.06 20.20 11.43
CA LYS A 9 -24.05 21.29 11.44
C LYS A 9 -24.28 21.83 12.85
N LYS A 10 -24.35 20.96 13.87
CA LYS A 10 -24.51 21.39 15.28
C LYS A 10 -23.28 22.13 15.79
N GLN A 11 -22.07 21.64 15.48
CA GLN A 11 -20.83 22.31 15.85
C GLN A 11 -20.69 23.67 15.16
N PHE A 12 -21.01 23.75 13.86
CA PHE A 12 -21.01 24.99 13.10
C PHE A 12 -21.95 26.02 13.73
N LYS A 13 -23.21 25.64 13.98
CA LYS A 13 -24.19 26.51 14.65
C LYS A 13 -23.67 27.04 15.98
N ARG A 14 -23.07 26.17 16.81
CA ARG A 14 -22.52 26.56 18.12
C ARG A 14 -21.33 27.52 18.01
N LEU A 15 -20.33 27.18 17.20
CA LEU A 15 -19.09 27.95 17.08
C LEU A 15 -19.33 29.32 16.44
N PHE A 16 -20.16 29.37 15.41
CA PHE A 16 -20.31 30.59 14.61
C PHE A 16 -21.27 31.60 15.24
N GLN A 17 -22.30 31.14 15.98
CA GLN A 17 -23.13 32.03 16.79
C GLN A 17 -22.35 32.71 17.92
N GLN A 18 -21.38 32.01 18.51
CA GLN A 18 -20.53 32.57 19.58
C GLN A 18 -19.51 33.59 19.07
N GLN A 19 -19.11 33.49 17.81
CA GLN A 19 -18.09 34.37 17.19
C GLN A 19 -18.70 35.57 16.45
N GLY A 20 -20.02 35.72 16.42
CA GLY A 20 -20.70 36.87 15.80
C GLY A 20 -20.46 36.97 14.29
N ILE A 21 -20.40 35.83 13.60
CA ILE A 21 -20.09 35.77 12.16
C ILE A 21 -21.26 36.35 11.35
N ASP A 22 -20.93 37.20 10.38
CA ASP A 22 -21.88 37.85 9.49
C ASP A 22 -22.57 36.84 8.57
N ARG A 23 -23.77 37.19 8.08
CA ARG A 23 -24.54 36.39 7.11
C ARG A 23 -24.57 34.88 7.44
N PHE A 24 -24.76 34.57 8.72
CA PHE A 24 -24.67 33.22 9.27
C PHE A 24 -25.50 32.20 8.48
N ASP A 25 -26.75 32.53 8.15
CA ASP A 25 -27.64 31.61 7.42
C ASP A 25 -27.12 31.30 6.01
N SER A 26 -26.57 32.30 5.31
CA SER A 26 -25.95 32.10 4.00
C SER A 26 -24.71 31.21 4.09
N ARG A 27 -23.89 31.35 5.14
CA ARG A 27 -22.72 30.49 5.35
C ARG A 27 -23.08 29.08 5.77
N LEU A 28 -24.18 28.92 6.52
CA LEU A 28 -24.74 27.61 6.82
C LEU A 28 -25.21 26.92 5.54
N MET A 29 -25.87 27.64 4.62
CA MET A 29 -26.24 27.07 3.32
C MET A 29 -25.03 26.59 2.52
N VAL A 30 -23.92 27.36 2.52
CA VAL A 30 -22.67 26.93 1.88
C VAL A 30 -22.15 25.64 2.53
N LEU A 31 -22.13 25.53 3.86
CA LEU A 31 -21.75 24.30 4.55
C LEU A 31 -22.68 23.14 4.17
N GLU A 32 -24.00 23.35 4.14
CA GLU A 32 -24.96 22.29 3.82
C GLU A 32 -24.82 21.78 2.39
N ALA A 33 -24.60 22.67 1.43
CA ALA A 33 -24.31 22.31 0.04
C ALA A 33 -22.98 21.55 -0.05
N PHE A 34 -21.94 22.02 0.64
CA PHE A 34 -20.64 21.36 0.69
C PHE A 34 -20.75 19.93 1.24
N LEU A 35 -21.47 19.74 2.35
CA LEU A 35 -21.69 18.43 2.98
C LEU A 35 -22.52 17.45 2.13
N LYS A 36 -23.20 17.90 1.07
CA LYS A 36 -23.89 17.00 0.14
C LYS A 36 -22.95 16.37 -0.90
N LEU A 37 -21.79 16.99 -1.12
CA LEU A 37 -20.83 16.57 -2.14
C LEU A 37 -19.82 15.59 -1.51
N GLU A 38 -19.95 14.31 -1.83
CA GLU A 38 -19.09 13.22 -1.33
C GLU A 38 -17.79 13.05 -2.16
N HIS A 39 -17.26 14.13 -2.73
CA HIS A 39 -16.04 14.12 -3.55
C HIS A 39 -15.18 15.36 -3.27
N HIS A 40 -14.01 15.46 -3.91
CA HIS A 40 -13.17 16.65 -3.83
C HIS A 40 -13.83 17.82 -4.57
N VAL A 41 -14.26 18.84 -3.84
CA VAL A 41 -15.14 19.91 -4.33
C VAL A 41 -14.35 21.12 -4.80
N THR A 42 -14.58 21.61 -6.03
CA THR A 42 -14.14 22.95 -6.44
C THR A 42 -15.16 24.02 -6.04
N ILE A 43 -14.78 25.29 -6.05
CA ILE A 43 -15.75 26.39 -5.86
C ILE A 43 -16.87 26.32 -6.91
N LYS A 44 -16.54 25.90 -8.14
CA LYS A 44 -17.50 25.77 -9.22
C LYS A 44 -18.52 24.66 -8.93
N ASP A 45 -18.07 23.48 -8.51
CA ASP A 45 -18.96 22.37 -8.14
C ASP A 45 -19.90 22.78 -6.99
N LEU A 46 -19.37 23.56 -6.04
CA LEU A 46 -20.16 24.06 -4.91
C LEU A 46 -21.19 25.11 -5.34
N SER A 47 -20.85 26.01 -6.26
CA SER A 47 -21.79 26.97 -6.84
C SER A 47 -22.89 26.27 -7.64
N GLU A 48 -22.55 25.25 -8.43
CA GLU A 48 -23.53 24.42 -9.15
C GLU A 48 -24.48 23.70 -8.17
N GLN A 49 -23.96 23.13 -7.08
CA GLN A 49 -24.77 22.50 -6.04
C GLN A 49 -25.69 23.49 -5.29
N LEU A 50 -25.23 24.72 -5.09
CA LEU A 50 -26.04 25.79 -4.49
C LEU A 50 -27.18 26.22 -5.43
N GLU A 51 -26.92 26.29 -6.74
CA GLU A 51 -27.96 26.57 -7.74
C GLU A 51 -29.02 25.46 -7.78
N ASP A 52 -28.62 24.19 -7.70
CA ASP A 52 -29.54 23.05 -7.59
C ASP A 52 -30.42 23.14 -6.33
N ASP A 53 -29.85 23.66 -5.23
CA ASP A 53 -30.57 23.95 -3.99
C ASP A 53 -31.42 25.24 -4.04
N LYS A 54 -31.44 25.94 -5.19
CA LYS A 54 -32.11 27.23 -5.43
C LYS A 54 -31.58 28.36 -4.54
N VAL A 55 -30.30 28.29 -4.20
CA VAL A 55 -29.57 29.28 -3.41
C VAL A 55 -28.60 30.02 -4.31
N HIS A 56 -28.81 31.32 -4.50
CA HIS A 56 -27.91 32.15 -5.31
C HIS A 56 -26.95 32.93 -4.39
N LEU A 57 -25.67 32.61 -4.49
CA LEU A 57 -24.58 33.28 -3.78
C LEU A 57 -23.46 33.61 -4.77
N GLU A 58 -22.77 34.72 -4.55
CA GLU A 58 -21.63 35.14 -5.36
C GLU A 58 -20.43 34.22 -5.09
N ASP A 59 -19.67 33.86 -6.13
CA ASP A 59 -18.50 32.98 -6.01
C ASP A 59 -17.47 33.49 -4.99
N GLU A 60 -17.28 34.81 -4.89
CA GLU A 60 -16.40 35.43 -3.90
C GLU A 60 -16.88 35.17 -2.46
N PHE A 61 -18.20 35.17 -2.25
CA PHE A 61 -18.80 34.83 -0.97
C PHE A 61 -18.66 33.34 -0.65
N VAL A 62 -18.88 32.47 -1.63
CA VAL A 62 -18.70 31.00 -1.51
C VAL A 62 -17.24 30.70 -1.15
N PHE A 63 -16.29 31.29 -1.86
CA PHE A 63 -14.86 31.16 -1.58
C PHE A 63 -14.49 31.63 -0.16
N SER A 64 -14.93 32.82 0.25
CA SER A 64 -14.67 33.33 1.61
C SER A 64 -15.26 32.42 2.71
N SER A 65 -16.40 31.79 2.41
CA SER A 65 -17.05 30.84 3.31
C SER A 65 -16.25 29.54 3.41
N MET A 66 -15.70 29.04 2.30
CA MET A 66 -14.82 27.87 2.31
C MET A 66 -13.50 28.13 3.05
N GLU A 67 -12.88 29.30 2.89
CA GLU A 67 -11.69 29.69 3.66
C GLU A 67 -12.00 29.72 5.17
N LEU A 68 -13.19 30.19 5.54
CA LEU A 68 -13.66 30.19 6.92
C LEU A 68 -13.87 28.77 7.46
N LEU A 69 -14.49 27.88 6.66
CA LEU A 69 -14.66 26.47 7.01
C LEU A 69 -13.31 25.76 7.18
N CYS A 70 -12.33 26.05 6.33
CA CYS A 70 -10.96 25.55 6.47
C CYS A 70 -10.33 26.04 7.78
N ARG A 71 -10.46 27.34 8.09
CA ARG A 71 -9.93 27.94 9.32
C ARG A 71 -10.50 27.29 10.58
N PHE A 72 -11.79 26.95 10.58
CA PHE A 72 -12.45 26.29 11.70
C PHE A 72 -12.36 24.76 11.67
N GLY A 73 -11.70 24.19 10.66
CA GLY A 73 -11.43 22.76 10.57
C GLY A 73 -12.63 21.91 10.15
N PHE A 74 -13.61 22.48 9.45
CA PHE A 74 -14.71 21.76 8.80
C PHE A 74 -14.35 21.27 7.38
N ALA A 75 -13.34 21.89 6.76
CA ALA A 75 -12.84 21.52 5.45
C ALA A 75 -11.30 21.49 5.44
N THR A 76 -10.73 20.74 4.51
CA THR A 76 -9.30 20.77 4.18
C THR A 76 -9.12 21.22 2.73
N LYS A 77 -8.11 22.04 2.48
CA LYS A 77 -7.76 22.54 1.14
C LYS A 77 -6.64 21.68 0.55
N ILE A 78 -6.83 21.22 -0.68
CA ILE A 78 -5.86 20.41 -1.44
C ILE A 78 -5.52 21.13 -2.73
N GLU A 79 -4.22 21.28 -3.00
CA GLU A 79 -3.71 21.76 -4.29
C GLU A 79 -3.31 20.56 -5.15
N PHE A 80 -3.94 20.43 -6.31
CA PHE A 80 -3.65 19.36 -7.28
C PHE A 80 -2.54 19.79 -8.27
N GLU A 81 -1.95 18.81 -8.96
CA GLU A 81 -0.89 19.06 -9.97
C GLU A 81 -1.35 19.96 -11.14
N ASP A 82 -2.66 20.00 -11.40
CA ASP A 82 -3.32 20.88 -12.36
C ASP A 82 -3.45 22.35 -11.87
N LYS A 83 -2.95 22.66 -10.67
CA LYS A 83 -3.07 23.94 -9.95
C LYS A 83 -4.50 24.31 -9.56
N GLU A 84 -5.43 23.38 -9.66
CA GLU A 84 -6.79 23.60 -9.18
C GLU A 84 -6.87 23.32 -7.68
N THR A 85 -7.53 24.22 -6.95
CA THR A 85 -7.83 24.03 -5.53
C THR A 85 -9.10 23.22 -5.39
N ARG A 86 -9.04 22.15 -4.62
CA ARG A 86 -10.24 21.40 -4.20
C ARG A 86 -10.33 21.32 -2.69
N TYR A 87 -11.55 21.19 -2.18
CA TYR A 87 -11.87 21.08 -0.77
C TYR A 87 -12.41 19.68 -0.45
N GLU A 88 -12.01 19.13 0.67
CA GLU A 88 -12.54 17.87 1.23
C GLU A 88 -13.13 18.12 2.61
N HIS A 89 -14.12 17.31 3.01
CA HIS A 89 -14.71 17.40 4.34
C HIS A 89 -13.68 17.02 5.39
N ARG A 90 -13.65 17.75 6.50
CA ARG A 90 -12.80 17.39 7.64
C ARG A 90 -13.66 16.88 8.79
N HIS A 91 -13.98 15.60 8.75
CA HIS A 91 -14.75 14.95 9.81
C HIS A 91 -13.89 14.73 11.06
N LEU A 92 -14.09 15.56 12.09
CA LEU A 92 -13.41 15.42 13.37
C LEU A 92 -13.81 14.10 14.08
N GLY A 93 -12.83 13.25 14.40
CA GLY A 93 -13.03 12.00 15.13
C GLY A 93 -13.59 10.83 14.31
N LEU A 94 -13.86 11.05 13.01
CA LEU A 94 -14.29 10.03 12.05
C LEU A 94 -13.31 10.01 10.89
N HIS A 95 -12.07 9.67 11.22
CA HIS A 95 -11.03 9.41 10.24
C HIS A 95 -11.39 8.16 9.41
N HIS A 96 -11.22 8.29 8.10
CA HIS A 96 -11.41 7.26 7.09
C HIS A 96 -10.27 7.38 6.06
N ASP A 97 -9.92 6.25 5.47
CA ASP A 97 -8.90 6.10 4.44
C ASP A 97 -9.56 5.89 3.07
N HIS A 98 -8.77 6.07 2.01
CA HIS A 98 -9.28 6.03 0.64
C HIS A 98 -8.74 4.84 -0.15
N MET A 99 -9.59 4.17 -0.93
CA MET A 99 -9.19 3.34 -2.06
C MET A 99 -9.52 4.04 -3.36
N VAL A 100 -8.54 4.24 -4.25
CA VAL A 100 -8.70 4.99 -5.50
C VAL A 100 -8.55 4.06 -6.70
N CYS A 101 -9.59 3.99 -7.54
CA CYS A 101 -9.55 3.22 -8.77
C CYS A 101 -8.77 3.96 -9.87
N THR A 102 -7.65 3.39 -10.32
CA THR A 102 -6.81 3.98 -11.38
C THR A 102 -7.39 3.82 -12.80
N LYS A 103 -8.57 3.20 -12.93
CA LYS A 103 -9.29 3.07 -14.21
C LYS A 103 -10.44 4.05 -14.37
N CYS A 104 -11.31 4.19 -13.37
CA CYS A 104 -12.47 5.08 -13.46
C CYS A 104 -12.40 6.28 -12.52
N GLY A 105 -11.37 6.40 -11.69
CA GLY A 105 -11.26 7.47 -10.69
C GLY A 105 -12.16 7.31 -9.47
N MET A 106 -12.99 6.25 -9.41
CA MET A 106 -13.86 5.99 -8.27
C MET A 106 -13.06 5.88 -6.97
N ILE A 107 -13.51 6.61 -5.95
CA ILE A 107 -12.95 6.59 -4.60
C ILE A 107 -13.91 5.82 -3.70
N LEU A 108 -13.37 4.93 -2.87
CA LEU A 108 -14.10 4.22 -1.84
C LEU A 108 -13.48 4.56 -0.49
N GLU A 109 -14.29 5.11 0.40
CA GLU A 109 -13.89 5.37 1.79
C GLU A 109 -13.98 4.09 2.62
N PHE A 110 -13.01 3.87 3.49
CA PHE A 110 -13.04 2.78 4.46
C PHE A 110 -12.44 3.21 5.79
N ARG A 111 -12.76 2.45 6.83
CA ARG A 111 -12.12 2.58 8.13
C ARG A 111 -11.91 1.19 8.70
N ASP A 112 -10.70 0.92 9.16
CA ASP A 112 -10.36 -0.34 9.79
C ASP A 112 -9.66 -0.08 11.13
N GLU A 113 -10.32 -0.45 12.23
CA GLU A 113 -9.77 -0.22 13.57
C GLU A 113 -8.44 -0.95 13.83
N ALA A 114 -8.20 -2.08 13.17
CA ALA A 114 -6.96 -2.82 13.34
C ALA A 114 -5.80 -2.09 12.66
N ILE A 115 -6.02 -1.50 11.49
CA ILE A 115 -5.04 -0.65 10.81
C ILE A 115 -4.71 0.57 11.68
N GLU A 116 -5.72 1.28 12.17
CA GLU A 116 -5.54 2.44 13.05
C GLU A 116 -4.70 2.13 14.29
N LYS A 117 -5.05 1.06 15.00
CA LYS A 117 -4.31 0.61 16.20
C LYS A 117 -2.88 0.21 15.84
N GLN A 118 -2.67 -0.40 14.68
CA GLN A 118 -1.35 -0.84 14.25
C GLN A 118 -0.44 0.34 13.88
N GLN A 119 -0.97 1.38 13.23
CA GLN A 119 -0.21 2.59 12.94
C GLN A 119 0.26 3.28 14.23
N LEU A 120 -0.65 3.45 15.21
CA LEU A 120 -0.33 4.01 16.52
C LEU A 120 0.75 3.20 17.24
N LYS A 121 0.57 1.87 17.28
CA LYS A 121 1.53 0.97 17.91
C LYS A 121 2.91 1.07 17.27
N VAL A 122 2.99 1.10 15.94
CA VAL A 122 4.26 1.25 15.23
C VAL A 122 4.88 2.61 15.59
N ALA A 123 4.11 3.69 15.58
CA ALA A 123 4.61 5.00 15.97
C ALA A 123 5.21 4.98 17.40
N GLU A 124 4.48 4.41 18.36
CA GLU A 124 4.94 4.25 19.75
C GLU A 124 6.21 3.41 19.88
N ASP A 125 6.29 2.27 19.17
CA ASP A 125 7.45 1.37 19.18
C ASP A 125 8.75 2.09 18.73
N TYR A 126 8.64 3.15 17.93
CA TYR A 126 9.76 3.98 17.49
C TYR A 126 9.89 5.30 18.28
N GLY A 127 9.09 5.51 19.33
CA GLY A 127 9.06 6.76 20.09
C GLY A 127 8.57 7.96 19.26
N PHE A 128 7.81 7.70 18.20
CA PHE A 128 7.26 8.71 17.30
C PHE A 128 5.88 9.15 17.77
N HIS A 129 5.68 10.44 18.01
CA HIS A 129 4.38 10.99 18.38
C HIS A 129 3.56 11.31 17.12
N MET A 130 2.60 10.45 16.80
CA MET A 130 1.77 10.59 15.61
C MET A 130 0.72 11.70 15.79
N LEU A 131 0.84 12.78 15.00
CA LEU A 131 -0.12 13.90 15.02
C LEU A 131 -1.24 13.73 13.99
N GLN A 132 -0.93 13.13 12.85
CA GLN A 132 -1.83 12.88 11.73
C GLN A 132 -1.26 11.73 10.90
N HIS A 133 -2.13 11.05 10.15
CA HIS A 133 -1.70 10.17 9.06
C HIS A 133 -2.60 10.37 7.83
N LYS A 134 -2.13 9.89 6.68
CA LYS A 134 -2.87 9.87 5.41
C LYS A 134 -2.64 8.51 4.76
N MET A 135 -3.70 7.77 4.48
CA MET A 135 -3.60 6.46 3.81
C MET A 135 -4.53 6.40 2.58
N GLU A 136 -3.90 6.10 1.45
CA GLU A 136 -4.55 5.94 0.15
C GLU A 136 -4.07 4.63 -0.49
N ILE A 137 -5.00 3.80 -0.93
CA ILE A 137 -4.71 2.53 -1.61
C ILE A 137 -5.13 2.67 -3.07
N TYR A 138 -4.19 2.52 -3.99
CA TYR A 138 -4.45 2.59 -5.42
C TYR A 138 -4.71 1.20 -5.99
N GLY A 139 -5.81 1.03 -6.72
CA GLY A 139 -6.22 -0.27 -7.25
C GLY A 139 -7.18 -0.18 -8.43
N ILE A 140 -7.89 -1.27 -8.70
CA ILE A 140 -8.95 -1.35 -9.72
C ILE A 140 -10.23 -1.79 -9.01
N CYS A 141 -11.31 -1.01 -9.13
CA CYS A 141 -12.57 -1.35 -8.48
C CYS A 141 -13.21 -2.60 -9.08
N SER A 142 -14.10 -3.24 -8.32
CA SER A 142 -14.80 -4.47 -8.72
C SER A 142 -15.51 -4.36 -10.07
N ASN A 143 -16.13 -3.22 -10.38
CA ASN A 143 -16.77 -2.97 -11.68
C ASN A 143 -15.73 -2.96 -12.81
N CYS A 144 -14.65 -2.20 -12.62
CA CYS A 144 -13.58 -2.10 -13.59
C CYS A 144 -12.83 -3.43 -13.79
N LEU A 145 -12.78 -4.27 -12.76
CA LEU A 145 -12.17 -5.59 -12.77
C LEU A 145 -13.03 -6.61 -13.52
N LYS A 146 -14.36 -6.58 -13.35
CA LYS A 146 -15.32 -7.43 -14.10
C LYS A 146 -15.23 -7.24 -15.62
N ASP A 147 -15.00 -6.00 -16.04
CA ASP A 147 -14.87 -5.66 -17.47
C ASP A 147 -13.51 -6.04 -18.07
N ARG A 148 -12.58 -6.55 -17.27
CA ARG A 148 -11.24 -6.88 -17.75
C ARG A 148 -11.22 -8.34 -18.21
N SER A 149 -10.85 -8.53 -19.48
CA SER A 149 -10.48 -9.86 -19.98
C SER A 149 -9.44 -10.48 -19.02
N PRO A 150 -9.63 -11.74 -18.58
CA PRO A 150 -8.72 -12.41 -17.66
C PRO A 150 -7.31 -12.55 -18.25
N LEU A 151 -7.21 -12.53 -19.58
CA LEU A 151 -5.95 -12.53 -20.31
C LEU A 151 -5.86 -11.26 -21.16
N VAL A 152 -4.83 -10.45 -20.95
CA VAL A 152 -4.57 -9.24 -21.74
C VAL A 152 -3.12 -9.21 -22.24
N PRO A 153 -2.83 -8.56 -23.38
CA PRO A 153 -1.47 -8.28 -23.78
C PRO A 153 -0.77 -7.36 -22.78
N LEU A 154 0.52 -7.60 -22.51
CA LEU A 154 1.32 -6.85 -21.55
C LEU A 154 1.36 -5.33 -21.82
N HIS A 155 1.32 -4.91 -23.09
CA HIS A 155 1.29 -3.49 -23.44
C HIS A 155 0.02 -2.74 -22.99
N LYS A 156 -1.06 -3.45 -22.67
CA LYS A 156 -2.30 -2.87 -22.12
C LYS A 156 -2.29 -2.79 -20.60
N ALA A 157 -1.28 -3.35 -19.95
CA ALA A 157 -1.15 -3.32 -18.51
C ALA A 157 -0.80 -1.92 -18.00
N LYS A 158 -1.34 -1.58 -16.82
CA LYS A 158 -1.13 -0.28 -16.18
C LYS A 158 -0.04 -0.36 -15.13
N LYS A 159 0.63 0.78 -14.89
CA LYS A 159 1.61 0.94 -13.82
C LYS A 159 1.05 0.46 -12.47
N GLY A 160 1.86 -0.29 -11.74
CA GLY A 160 1.54 -0.88 -10.44
C GLY A 160 0.80 -2.22 -10.50
N GLU A 161 0.39 -2.68 -11.69
CA GLU A 161 -0.28 -3.99 -11.81
C GLU A 161 0.70 -5.14 -11.57
N LYS A 162 0.29 -6.07 -10.70
CA LYS A 162 0.95 -7.35 -10.48
C LYS A 162 0.25 -8.44 -11.29
N LEU A 163 1.01 -9.08 -12.18
CA LEU A 163 0.50 -9.96 -13.22
C LEU A 163 1.34 -11.23 -13.29
N ILE A 164 0.81 -12.28 -13.90
CA ILE A 164 1.52 -13.51 -14.23
C ILE A 164 1.59 -13.62 -15.74
N VAL A 165 2.78 -13.93 -16.28
CA VAL A 165 2.91 -14.31 -17.69
C VAL A 165 2.22 -15.65 -17.92
N LYS A 166 1.17 -15.68 -18.73
CA LYS A 166 0.45 -16.92 -19.03
C LYS A 166 0.84 -17.51 -20.37
N GLU A 167 1.01 -16.68 -21.39
CA GLU A 167 1.29 -17.16 -22.74
C GLU A 167 2.25 -16.23 -23.47
N LEU A 168 3.02 -16.81 -24.42
CA LEU A 168 3.90 -16.08 -25.32
C LEU A 168 3.47 -16.37 -26.77
N GLU A 169 2.69 -15.46 -27.36
CA GLU A 169 2.20 -15.51 -28.75
C GLU A 169 3.29 -15.10 -29.76
N ALA A 170 4.49 -15.65 -29.59
CA ALA A 170 5.68 -15.26 -30.33
C ALA A 170 6.31 -16.46 -31.05
N GLY A 171 6.96 -16.23 -32.19
CA GLY A 171 7.77 -17.26 -32.85
C GLY A 171 8.97 -17.70 -32.00
N LYS A 172 9.53 -18.88 -32.28
CA LYS A 172 10.63 -19.51 -31.49
C LYS A 172 11.79 -18.56 -31.15
N ASN A 173 12.26 -17.78 -32.12
CA ASN A 173 13.38 -16.83 -31.91
C ASN A 173 13.05 -15.74 -30.89
N MET A 174 11.80 -15.25 -30.88
CA MET A 174 11.36 -14.21 -29.94
C MET A 174 11.09 -14.80 -28.56
N GLN A 175 10.54 -16.02 -28.46
CA GLN A 175 10.40 -16.72 -27.18
C GLN A 175 11.76 -16.96 -26.51
N LEU A 176 12.78 -17.37 -27.27
CA LEU A 176 14.16 -17.51 -26.77
C LEU A 176 14.72 -16.19 -26.27
N ARG A 177 14.50 -15.09 -26.99
CA ARG A 177 14.94 -13.74 -26.58
C ARG A 177 14.24 -13.26 -25.30
N ILE A 178 12.94 -13.49 -25.17
CA ILE A 178 12.18 -13.13 -23.96
C ILE A 178 12.68 -13.96 -22.76
N SER A 179 12.88 -15.26 -22.98
CA SER A 179 13.42 -16.18 -21.96
C SER A 179 14.84 -15.81 -21.54
N SER A 180 15.71 -15.41 -22.48
CA SER A 180 17.09 -14.99 -22.18
C SER A 180 17.17 -13.67 -21.43
N MET A 181 16.15 -12.82 -21.55
CA MET A 181 16.04 -11.61 -20.73
C MET A 181 15.49 -11.90 -19.33
N GLY A 182 15.11 -13.15 -19.03
CA GLY A 182 14.64 -13.57 -17.71
C GLY A 182 13.13 -13.51 -17.52
N LEU A 183 12.34 -13.55 -18.61
CA LEU A 183 10.88 -13.61 -18.55
C LEU A 183 10.39 -14.94 -19.12
N LYS A 184 9.69 -15.72 -18.31
CA LYS A 184 9.13 -17.02 -18.66
C LYS A 184 7.64 -17.08 -18.33
N ILE A 185 6.95 -18.05 -18.93
CA ILE A 185 5.58 -18.37 -18.54
C ILE A 185 5.57 -18.81 -17.07
N GLY A 186 4.64 -18.27 -16.30
CA GLY A 186 4.52 -18.46 -14.86
C GLY A 186 5.18 -17.36 -14.03
N ASP A 187 6.02 -16.50 -14.63
CA ASP A 187 6.73 -15.48 -13.87
C ASP A 187 5.76 -14.39 -13.36
N PRO A 188 5.84 -14.03 -12.06
CA PRO A 188 5.17 -12.87 -11.54
C PRO A 188 5.92 -11.61 -11.99
N ILE A 189 5.18 -10.63 -12.46
CA ILE A 189 5.72 -9.35 -12.91
C ILE A 189 4.93 -8.18 -12.34
N GLU A 190 5.61 -7.06 -12.13
CA GLU A 190 5.00 -5.78 -11.80
C GLU A 190 5.26 -4.76 -12.90
N ILE A 191 4.25 -3.99 -13.32
CA ILE A 191 4.44 -2.91 -14.28
C ILE A 191 5.04 -1.69 -13.57
N VAL A 192 6.30 -1.39 -13.83
CA VAL A 192 7.00 -0.23 -13.25
C VAL A 192 6.60 1.06 -13.95
N SER A 193 6.50 1.03 -15.28
CA SER A 193 5.99 2.13 -16.08
C SER A 193 5.52 1.65 -17.46
N SER A 194 4.56 2.37 -18.04
CA SER A 194 4.09 2.15 -19.41
C SER A 194 3.99 3.49 -20.13
N GLY A 195 4.40 3.54 -21.41
CA GLY A 195 4.07 4.67 -22.29
C GLY A 195 5.23 5.52 -22.84
N PHE A 196 6.48 5.32 -22.39
CA PHE A 196 7.62 6.05 -22.99
C PHE A 196 7.97 5.43 -24.36
N GLY A 197 7.56 6.08 -25.46
CA GLY A 197 7.86 5.61 -26.83
C GLY A 197 7.29 4.22 -27.16
N GLY A 198 6.19 3.82 -26.51
CA GLY A 198 5.58 2.49 -26.67
C GLY A 198 6.32 1.36 -25.95
N GLN A 199 7.28 1.67 -25.07
CA GLN A 199 7.94 0.67 -24.23
C GLN A 199 7.17 0.44 -22.92
N VAL A 200 7.30 -0.79 -22.41
CA VAL A 200 6.79 -1.20 -21.10
C VAL A 200 7.97 -1.61 -20.24
N VAL A 201 8.07 -1.04 -19.04
CA VAL A 201 9.07 -1.43 -18.05
C VAL A 201 8.40 -2.36 -17.05
N ILE A 202 8.93 -3.56 -16.91
CA ILE A 202 8.45 -4.57 -15.97
C ILE A 202 9.53 -4.87 -14.93
N ALA A 203 9.10 -5.23 -13.73
CA ALA A 203 9.93 -5.83 -12.70
C ALA A 203 9.56 -7.30 -12.53
N ASN A 204 10.56 -8.18 -12.49
CA ASN A 204 10.42 -9.59 -12.10
C ASN A 204 11.38 -9.82 -10.93
N GLY A 205 10.85 -9.83 -9.71
CA GLY A 205 11.66 -9.77 -8.49
C GLY A 205 12.50 -8.48 -8.44
N GLU A 206 13.82 -8.63 -8.37
CA GLU A 206 14.76 -7.50 -8.34
C GLU A 206 15.18 -7.01 -9.74
N ASN A 207 14.83 -7.75 -10.79
CA ASN A 207 15.26 -7.44 -12.16
C ASN A 207 14.25 -6.51 -12.85
N ARG A 208 14.76 -5.43 -13.47
CA ARG A 208 13.96 -4.53 -14.32
C ARG A 208 14.25 -4.79 -15.79
N MET A 209 13.20 -4.89 -16.59
CA MET A 209 13.30 -5.20 -18.01
C MET A 209 12.47 -4.20 -18.82
N VAL A 210 12.98 -3.84 -19.99
CA VAL A 210 12.26 -2.98 -20.94
C VAL A 210 11.86 -3.81 -22.14
N LEU A 211 10.56 -3.83 -22.43
CA LEU A 211 9.99 -4.48 -23.60
C LEU A 211 9.43 -3.43 -24.55
N GLY A 212 9.85 -3.48 -25.81
CA GLY A 212 9.23 -2.66 -26.86
C GLY A 212 7.80 -3.11 -27.14
N LYS A 213 6.98 -2.21 -27.69
CA LYS A 213 5.56 -2.43 -28.00
C LYS A 213 5.29 -3.79 -28.66
N GLY A 214 6.03 -4.11 -29.72
CA GLY A 214 5.85 -5.37 -30.45
C GLY A 214 6.17 -6.63 -29.65
N MET A 215 7.09 -6.57 -28.69
CA MET A 215 7.35 -7.70 -27.78
C MET A 215 6.26 -7.78 -26.71
N ALA A 216 5.87 -6.65 -26.13
CA ALA A 216 4.81 -6.58 -25.12
C ALA A 216 3.41 -6.90 -25.68
N GLU A 217 3.19 -6.76 -26.98
CA GLU A 217 1.99 -7.24 -27.67
C GLU A 217 1.86 -8.77 -27.70
N LYS A 218 2.98 -9.49 -27.59
CA LYS A 218 3.03 -10.96 -27.69
C LYS A 218 3.18 -11.66 -26.34
N VAL A 219 3.31 -10.89 -25.26
CA VAL A 219 3.33 -11.42 -23.89
C VAL A 219 1.92 -11.28 -23.33
N MET A 220 1.25 -12.39 -23.11
CA MET A 220 -0.10 -12.43 -22.56
C MET A 220 -0.03 -12.64 -21.05
N VAL A 221 -0.73 -11.77 -20.33
CA VAL A 221 -0.65 -11.67 -18.88
C VAL A 221 -2.02 -11.67 -18.25
N GLN A 222 -2.09 -12.29 -17.09
CA GLN A 222 -3.29 -12.36 -16.25
C GLN A 222 -2.99 -11.69 -14.92
N PHE A 223 -4.01 -11.14 -14.27
CA PHE A 223 -3.87 -10.67 -12.90
C PHE A 223 -3.44 -11.77 -11.95
N PHE A 224 -2.55 -11.42 -11.03
CA PHE A 224 -2.30 -12.24 -9.86
C PHE A 224 -3.52 -12.13 -8.94
N ASP A 225 -4.53 -12.97 -9.16
CA ASP A 225 -5.71 -13.01 -8.32
C ASP A 225 -5.42 -13.90 -7.10
N GLN A 226 -5.12 -13.26 -5.97
CA GLN A 226 -4.97 -13.92 -4.67
C GLN A 226 -6.25 -14.66 -4.24
N ALA A 227 -7.40 -14.44 -4.90
CA ALA A 227 -8.65 -15.12 -4.59
C ALA A 227 -8.86 -16.44 -5.35
N THR A 228 -8.23 -16.66 -6.51
CA THR A 228 -8.45 -17.88 -7.32
C THR A 228 -7.68 -19.12 -6.84
N ASP A 229 -6.71 -18.97 -5.94
CA ASP A 229 -6.09 -20.10 -5.21
C ASP A 229 -6.90 -20.56 -4.00
N ARG A 230 -8.01 -19.87 -3.65
CA ARG A 230 -8.82 -20.20 -2.46
C ARG A 230 -9.58 -21.54 -2.54
N ASN A 231 -9.47 -22.28 -3.65
CA ASN A 231 -10.03 -23.62 -3.79
C ASN A 231 -8.99 -24.75 -3.92
N GLN A 232 -7.69 -24.46 -3.76
CA GLN A 232 -6.70 -25.46 -3.39
C GLN A 232 -5.91 -25.11 -2.12
N ASP A 233 -5.94 -23.86 -1.68
CA ASP A 233 -5.41 -23.44 -0.39
C ASP A 233 -6.53 -22.92 0.54
N LYS A 234 -7.35 -23.86 1.03
CA LYS A 234 -8.02 -23.64 2.32
C LYS A 234 -6.98 -23.83 3.41
N ASP A 235 -6.14 -22.80 3.59
CA ASP A 235 -5.43 -22.45 4.82
C ASP A 235 -4.37 -21.40 4.48
N THR A 236 -4.76 -20.15 4.27
CA THR A 236 -3.88 -18.99 4.51
C THR A 236 -4.72 -17.70 4.52
N TYR A 237 -4.53 -16.90 5.57
CA TYR A 237 -4.97 -15.51 5.72
C TYR A 237 -6.39 -15.23 6.28
N TYR A 238 -6.73 -15.95 7.35
CA TYR A 238 -7.08 -15.33 8.63
C TYR A 238 -6.19 -16.02 9.68
N GLY A 239 -5.17 -15.30 10.17
CA GLY A 239 -4.03 -15.89 10.87
C GLY A 239 -2.99 -16.44 9.88
N ASP A 240 -1.72 -16.08 10.08
CA ASP A 240 -0.62 -16.85 9.50
C ASP A 240 -0.84 -18.33 9.86
N PRO A 241 -0.84 -19.28 8.90
CA PRO A 241 -0.62 -20.67 9.27
C PRO A 241 0.79 -20.77 9.85
N PRO A 242 1.07 -21.77 10.70
CA PRO A 242 2.40 -21.98 11.21
C PRO A 242 3.29 -22.37 10.04
N HIS A 243 4.00 -21.42 9.43
CA HIS A 243 5.33 -21.75 8.93
C HIS A 243 6.03 -22.42 10.11
N GLU A 244 6.53 -23.64 9.93
CA GLU A 244 7.27 -24.35 10.96
C GLU A 244 8.55 -23.55 11.25
N THR A 245 8.37 -22.53 12.08
CA THR A 245 9.39 -21.58 12.46
C THR A 245 10.07 -22.18 13.67
N MET A 246 11.39 -22.18 13.61
CA MET A 246 12.22 -22.61 14.71
C MET A 246 13.03 -21.43 15.20
N ALA A 247 13.55 -21.53 16.42
CA ALA A 247 14.57 -20.61 16.85
C ALA A 247 15.82 -20.80 15.99
N LEU A 248 16.56 -19.73 15.70
CA LEU A 248 17.84 -19.83 14.99
C LEU A 248 18.81 -20.76 15.71
N SER A 249 18.75 -20.83 17.05
CA SER A 249 19.50 -21.79 17.87
C SER A 249 19.15 -23.27 17.65
N GLN A 250 18.06 -23.57 16.94
CA GLN A 250 17.61 -24.93 16.62
C GLN A 250 17.97 -25.34 15.19
N MET A 251 18.46 -24.41 14.35
CA MET A 251 18.97 -24.73 13.03
C MET A 251 20.26 -25.54 13.11
N LYS A 252 20.49 -26.45 12.16
CA LYS A 252 21.71 -27.25 12.05
C LYS A 252 22.74 -26.55 11.17
N SER A 253 24.03 -26.82 11.40
CA SER A 253 25.10 -26.38 10.50
C SER A 253 24.79 -26.76 9.05
N GLY A 254 24.98 -25.81 8.14
CA GLY A 254 24.65 -25.92 6.74
C GLY A 254 23.22 -25.50 6.38
N GLN A 255 22.33 -25.24 7.33
CA GLN A 255 20.96 -24.84 6.99
C GLN A 255 20.85 -23.35 6.68
N GLU A 256 19.96 -23.01 5.75
CA GLU A 256 19.57 -21.65 5.42
C GLU A 256 18.14 -21.40 5.90
N GLY A 257 17.90 -20.21 6.45
CA GLY A 257 16.61 -19.82 6.98
C GLY A 257 16.31 -18.36 6.71
N ILE A 258 15.03 -18.02 6.59
CA ILE A 258 14.56 -16.65 6.45
C ILE A 258 14.03 -16.18 7.80
N VAL A 259 14.55 -15.05 8.29
CA VAL A 259 14.06 -14.44 9.53
C VAL A 259 12.60 -14.06 9.39
N ARG A 260 11.74 -14.67 10.20
CA ARG A 260 10.32 -14.32 10.29
C ARG A 260 10.05 -13.33 11.41
N LYS A 261 10.78 -13.42 12.51
CA LYS A 261 10.63 -12.51 13.64
C LYS A 261 11.93 -12.39 14.43
N VAL A 262 12.22 -11.20 14.93
CA VAL A 262 13.24 -10.96 15.96
C VAL A 262 12.50 -10.53 17.22
N SER A 263 12.57 -11.37 18.25
CA SER A 263 12.03 -11.14 19.59
C SER A 263 13.15 -10.66 20.52
N GLY A 264 12.82 -10.32 21.77
CA GLY A 264 13.76 -9.78 22.76
C GLY A 264 13.46 -8.32 23.13
N GLU A 265 13.81 -7.94 24.36
CA GLU A 265 13.52 -6.62 24.92
C GLU A 265 14.66 -5.61 24.68
N GLY A 266 14.30 -4.34 24.48
CA GLY A 266 15.22 -3.19 24.53
C GLY A 266 16.44 -3.27 23.60
N ILE A 267 17.64 -3.31 24.22
CA ILE A 267 18.95 -3.13 23.58
C ILE A 267 19.30 -4.28 22.62
N LEU A 268 18.95 -5.52 22.97
CA LEU A 268 19.28 -6.71 22.18
C LEU A 268 18.59 -6.66 20.82
N ARG A 269 17.28 -6.40 20.79
CA ARG A 269 16.50 -6.30 19.54
C ARG A 269 17.06 -5.21 18.63
N ARG A 270 17.38 -4.03 19.18
CA ARG A 270 17.96 -2.91 18.41
C ARG A 270 19.31 -3.30 17.79
N ARG A 271 20.21 -3.90 18.58
CA ARG A 271 21.52 -4.38 18.11
C ARG A 271 21.39 -5.42 17.00
N LEU A 272 20.48 -6.38 17.11
CA LEU A 272 20.26 -7.40 16.08
C LEU A 272 19.76 -6.77 14.76
N LEU A 273 18.87 -5.77 14.83
CA LEU A 273 18.39 -5.04 13.66
C LEU A 273 19.51 -4.19 13.00
N GLU A 274 20.35 -3.53 13.81
CA GLU A 274 21.53 -2.78 13.33
C GLU A 274 22.56 -3.70 12.68
N MET A 275 22.72 -4.92 13.21
CA MET A 275 23.48 -6.01 12.60
C MET A 275 22.76 -6.62 11.39
N GLY A 276 21.66 -6.03 10.90
CA GLY A 276 21.00 -6.42 9.67
C GLY A 276 20.17 -7.70 9.75
N ILE A 277 19.89 -8.22 10.94
CA ILE A 277 18.98 -9.34 11.19
C ILE A 277 17.55 -8.78 11.25
N ASN A 278 16.95 -8.55 10.08
CA ASN A 278 15.61 -8.01 9.94
C ASN A 278 14.65 -9.08 9.42
N ARG A 279 13.34 -8.90 9.59
CA ARG A 279 12.33 -9.78 8.95
C ARG A 279 12.59 -9.84 7.43
N GLY A 280 12.60 -11.04 6.86
CA GLY A 280 12.93 -11.31 5.46
C GLY A 280 14.42 -11.54 5.18
N THR A 281 15.32 -11.37 6.17
CA THR A 281 16.76 -11.59 5.98
C THR A 281 17.07 -13.08 5.87
N ALA A 282 17.81 -13.48 4.85
CA ALA A 282 18.37 -14.82 4.72
C ALA A 282 19.59 -14.98 5.65
N ILE A 283 19.59 -16.07 6.41
CA ILE A 283 20.65 -16.44 7.35
C ILE A 283 21.09 -17.87 7.05
N TYR A 284 22.39 -18.06 6.92
CA TYR A 284 22.99 -19.39 6.79
C TYR A 284 23.74 -19.74 8.06
N VAL A 285 23.49 -20.91 8.64
CA VAL A 285 24.23 -21.40 9.80
C VAL A 285 25.50 -22.09 9.31
N GLU A 286 26.65 -21.49 9.57
CA GLU A 286 27.93 -22.05 9.14
C GLU A 286 28.34 -23.20 10.06
N LYS A 287 28.43 -22.94 11.37
CA LYS A 287 28.76 -23.96 12.37
C LYS A 287 28.40 -23.51 13.78
N TYR A 288 28.38 -24.47 14.69
CA TYR A 288 28.37 -24.20 16.13
C TYR A 288 29.79 -24.30 16.67
N ALA A 289 30.13 -23.48 17.66
CA ALA A 289 31.37 -23.65 18.43
C ALA A 289 31.43 -25.03 19.10
N PRO A 290 32.63 -25.54 19.50
CA PRO A 290 32.78 -26.88 20.08
C PRO A 290 31.88 -27.18 21.29
N LEU A 291 31.53 -26.15 22.06
CA LEU A 291 30.62 -26.24 23.22
C LEU A 291 29.17 -25.88 22.89
N LYS A 292 28.80 -25.83 21.61
CA LYS A 292 27.50 -25.43 21.06
C LYS A 292 27.07 -23.97 21.30
N ASP A 293 27.95 -23.13 21.83
CA ASP A 293 27.76 -21.68 22.00
C ASP A 293 29.10 -20.97 21.79
N PRO A 294 29.21 -19.92 20.93
CA PRO A 294 28.17 -19.31 20.08
C PRO A 294 27.85 -20.07 18.79
N ILE A 295 26.76 -19.68 18.14
CA ILE A 295 26.43 -20.06 16.76
C ILE A 295 27.11 -19.08 15.78
N GLU A 296 27.79 -19.61 14.78
CA GLU A 296 28.39 -18.84 13.67
C GLU A 296 27.45 -18.87 12.46
N ILE A 297 27.08 -17.69 11.99
CA ILE A 297 26.13 -17.50 10.89
C ILE A 297 26.67 -16.54 9.84
N VAL A 298 26.18 -16.68 8.61
CA VAL A 298 26.40 -15.73 7.52
C VAL A 298 25.11 -14.98 7.25
N VAL A 299 25.17 -13.65 7.32
CA VAL A 299 24.05 -12.74 7.09
C VAL A 299 24.52 -11.66 6.12
N LYS A 300 23.77 -11.42 5.03
CA LYS A 300 24.13 -10.43 3.99
C LYS A 300 25.60 -10.55 3.47
N GLY A 301 26.14 -11.77 3.45
CA GLY A 301 27.47 -12.06 2.93
C GLY A 301 28.64 -11.85 3.90
N TYR A 302 28.40 -11.55 5.18
CA TYR A 302 29.45 -11.48 6.20
C TYR A 302 29.17 -12.42 7.38
N HIS A 303 30.24 -12.84 8.05
CA HIS A 303 30.19 -13.79 9.16
C HIS A 303 29.96 -13.06 10.49
N MET A 304 29.11 -13.61 11.34
CA MET A 304 28.90 -13.12 12.71
C MET A 304 28.69 -14.28 13.68
N SER A 305 29.05 -14.04 14.94
CA SER A 305 28.77 -14.97 16.03
C SER A 305 27.65 -14.40 16.91
N LEU A 306 26.67 -15.23 17.23
CA LEU A 306 25.60 -14.92 18.18
C LEU A 306 25.63 -15.94 19.31
N ARG A 307 25.39 -15.50 20.55
CA ARG A 307 25.18 -16.47 21.62
C ARG A 307 23.91 -17.27 21.36
N VAL A 308 23.85 -18.51 21.83
CA VAL A 308 22.66 -19.36 21.72
C VAL A 308 21.42 -18.68 22.30
N GLU A 309 21.58 -17.96 23.41
CA GLU A 309 20.52 -17.16 24.03
C GLU A 309 20.02 -16.03 23.10
N GLU A 310 20.93 -15.29 22.46
CA GLU A 310 20.58 -14.24 21.50
C GLU A 310 19.91 -14.84 20.24
N ALA A 311 20.44 -15.96 19.74
CA ALA A 311 19.88 -16.68 18.59
C ALA A 311 18.50 -17.29 18.90
N SER A 312 18.22 -17.66 20.16
CA SER A 312 16.91 -18.19 20.57
C SER A 312 15.77 -17.18 20.38
N ASN A 313 16.11 -15.89 20.36
CA ASN A 313 15.17 -14.80 20.15
C ASN A 313 14.84 -14.55 18.68
N ILE A 314 15.53 -15.21 17.74
CA ILE A 314 15.32 -15.03 16.30
C ILE A 314 14.53 -16.24 15.78
N LEU A 315 13.30 -16.01 15.31
CA LEU A 315 12.49 -17.03 14.64
C LEU A 315 12.77 -17.02 13.15
N VAL A 316 13.08 -18.19 12.63
CA VAL A 316 13.46 -18.41 11.24
C VAL A 316 12.59 -19.51 10.63
N GLU A 317 12.24 -19.35 9.37
CA GLU A 317 11.69 -20.42 8.55
C GLU A 317 12.83 -21.09 7.80
N ASN A 318 12.99 -22.39 7.98
CA ASN A 318 14.02 -23.17 7.29
C ASN A 318 13.64 -23.32 5.82
N VAL A 319 14.48 -22.81 4.91
CA VAL A 319 14.21 -22.85 3.46
C VAL A 319 14.89 -24.01 2.75
N GLY A 320 15.58 -24.88 3.49
CA GLY A 320 16.18 -26.10 2.95
C GLY A 320 17.38 -25.85 2.02
N PHE A 321 18.26 -26.84 1.96
CA PHE A 321 19.56 -26.78 1.28
C PHE A 321 19.40 -26.76 -0.26
N LYS A 322 19.68 -25.63 -0.94
CA LYS A 322 20.09 -25.71 -2.35
C LYS A 322 21.60 -25.88 -2.39
N ASN A 323 22.05 -27.06 -2.79
CA ASN A 323 23.45 -27.37 -3.07
C ASN A 323 24.08 -26.25 -3.92
N ARG A 324 24.88 -25.38 -3.29
CA ARG A 324 26.00 -24.74 -3.98
C ARG A 324 27.05 -25.82 -4.15
N LYS A 325 26.88 -26.69 -5.16
CA LYS A 325 28.01 -27.44 -5.68
C LYS A 325 28.94 -26.43 -6.33
N ASN A 326 30.16 -26.38 -5.83
CA ASN A 326 31.32 -25.81 -6.51
C ASN A 326 31.36 -26.31 -7.95
N GLU A 327 31.42 -25.37 -8.89
CA GLU A 327 32.27 -25.39 -10.08
C GLU A 327 32.40 -23.96 -10.61
#